data_AF-A0A0J8B817-F1
#
_entry.id   AF-A0A0J8B817-F1
#
_cell.length_a   1.000
_cell.length_b   1.000
_cell.length_c   1.000
_cell.angle_alpha   90.00
_cell.angle_beta   90.00
_cell.angle_gamma   90.00
#
_symmetry.space_group_name_H-M   'P 1'
#
loop_
_entity.id
_entity.type
_entity.pdbx_description
1 polymer ?
#
loop_
_entity_poly.entity_id
_entity_poly.type
_entity_poly.pdbx_seq_one_letter_code
_entity_poly.pdbx_strand_id
1 'polypeptide(L)'
;MMEVLIDNKLDPYLLPVVQGSFHHFQAAIGKDIVDVTVIARRCTRRTGTRMWRRGADPDGYVANFVETEQIMQLNGYATSFVQVCGSMPFLWEQIVNLKYKPKFEIVKPEEAPRVAERHFLDLRKRYGVVLAVDLVNKDGGEGHLCEMYGNAM
;
A
#
# COMPACT_ATOMS: atom_id res chain seq x y z
N MET A 1 -2.19 -4.92 22.75
CA MET A 1 -1.31 -4.30 23.77
C MET A 1 -1.70 -2.85 24.08
N MET A 2 -2.08 -2.02 23.10
CA MET A 2 -2.54 -0.64 23.38
C MET A 2 -4.02 -0.50 23.76
N GLU A 3 -4.85 -1.53 23.54
CA GLU A 3 -6.29 -1.50 23.85
C GLU A 3 -6.56 -1.12 25.31
N VAL A 4 -5.82 -1.70 26.26
CA VAL A 4 -5.96 -1.36 27.69
C VAL A 4 -5.70 0.12 27.96
N LEU A 5 -4.71 0.72 27.28
CA LEU A 5 -4.41 2.16 27.45
C LEU A 5 -5.51 3.03 26.86
N ILE A 6 -6.07 2.62 25.71
CA ILE A 6 -7.19 3.29 25.05
C ILE A 6 -8.46 3.21 25.91
N ASP A 7 -8.79 2.02 26.40
CA ASP A 7 -9.97 1.77 27.23
C ASP A 7 -9.93 2.53 28.56
N ASN A 8 -8.72 2.74 29.10
CA ASN A 8 -8.50 3.54 30.31
C ASN A 8 -8.31 5.04 30.05
N LYS A 9 -8.52 5.52 28.81
CA LYS A 9 -8.41 6.94 28.42
C LYS A 9 -7.05 7.56 28.75
N LEU A 10 -5.98 6.79 28.56
CA LEU A 10 -4.60 7.22 28.77
C LEU A 10 -3.98 7.81 27.50
N ASP A 11 -4.76 8.55 26.71
CA ASP A 11 -4.34 9.16 25.44
C ASP A 11 -3.02 9.95 25.51
N PRO A 12 -2.71 10.71 26.58
CA PRO A 12 -1.43 11.42 26.69
C PRO A 12 -0.19 10.52 26.71
N TYR A 13 -0.35 9.22 27.00
CA TYR A 13 0.72 8.23 27.02
C TYR A 13 0.82 7.42 25.72
N LEU A 14 -0.10 7.64 24.77
CA LEU A 14 -0.14 6.96 23.49
C LEU A 14 0.60 7.79 22.44
N LEU A 15 1.79 7.31 22.03
CA LEU A 15 2.54 7.90 20.93
C LEU A 15 2.54 6.96 19.71
N PRO A 16 1.79 7.28 18.64
CA PRO A 16 1.83 6.51 17.40
C PRO A 16 3.21 6.60 16.75
N VAL A 17 3.73 5.45 16.31
CA VAL A 17 4.97 5.37 15.54
C VAL A 17 4.66 4.78 14.19
N VAL A 18 5.29 5.32 13.14
CA VAL A 18 5.11 4.87 11.77
C VAL A 18 6.34 4.10 11.30
N GLN A 19 6.11 2.96 10.66
CA GLN A 19 7.16 2.27 9.92
C GLN A 19 7.24 2.83 8.49
N GLY A 20 8.43 3.27 8.07
CA GLY A 20 8.66 3.72 6.71
C GLY A 20 9.85 4.65 6.61
N SER A 21 9.70 5.77 5.90
CA SER A 21 10.77 6.76 5.75
C SER A 21 10.26 8.19 5.84
N PHE A 22 11.14 9.09 6.23
CA PHE A 22 10.90 10.52 6.32
C PHE A 22 12.12 11.23 5.73
N HIS A 23 11.88 12.09 4.75
CA HIS A 23 12.91 12.90 4.13
C HIS A 23 12.40 14.33 4.04
N HIS A 24 13.25 15.28 4.37
CA HIS A 24 12.96 16.70 4.27
C HIS A 24 14.17 17.40 3.66
N PHE A 25 13.93 18.24 2.67
CA PHE A 25 14.96 19.00 1.99
C PHE A 25 14.39 20.30 1.40
N GLN A 26 15.27 21.27 1.18
CA GLN A 26 14.94 22.51 0.51
C GLN A 26 15.35 22.45 -0.95
N ALA A 27 14.50 23.01 -1.82
CA ALA A 27 14.77 23.13 -3.24
C ALA A 27 14.53 24.57 -3.70
N ALA A 28 15.42 25.10 -4.53
CA ALA A 28 15.23 26.41 -5.15
C ALA A 28 14.44 26.26 -6.45
N ILE A 29 13.33 27.00 -6.57
CA ILE A 29 12.56 27.11 -7.81
C ILE A 29 12.57 28.59 -8.22
N GLY A 30 13.46 28.93 -9.15
CA GLY A 30 13.70 30.33 -9.52
C GLY A 30 14.30 31.11 -8.36
N LYS A 31 13.53 32.06 -7.80
CA LYS A 31 13.95 32.87 -6.64
C LYS A 31 13.38 32.34 -5.31
N ASP A 32 12.42 31.44 -5.39
CA ASP A 32 11.71 30.92 -4.23
C ASP A 32 12.44 29.68 -3.69
N ILE A 33 12.48 29.58 -2.35
CA ILE A 33 12.94 28.38 -1.66
C ILE A 33 11.69 27.61 -1.21
N VAL A 34 11.60 26.35 -1.63
CA VAL A 34 10.51 25.45 -1.32
C VAL A 34 10.99 24.38 -0.36
N ASP A 35 10.26 24.21 0.74
CA ASP A 35 10.45 23.10 1.65
C ASP A 35 9.68 21.88 1.12
N VAL A 36 10.39 20.79 0.85
CA VAL A 36 9.83 19.54 0.35
C VAL A 36 10.02 18.46 1.39
N THR A 37 8.92 17.83 1.79
CA THR A 37 8.91 16.69 2.69
C THR A 37 8.30 15.49 1.98
N VAL A 38 8.97 14.35 2.04
CA VAL A 38 8.48 13.08 1.51
C VAL A 38 8.39 12.07 2.65
N ILE A 39 7.19 11.57 2.91
CA ILE A 39 6.91 10.60 3.95
C ILE A 39 6.39 9.33 3.29
N ALA A 40 7.00 8.18 3.57
CA ALA A 40 6.46 6.88 3.20
C ALA A 40 6.01 6.14 4.47
N ARG A 41 4.78 5.61 4.47
CA ARG A 41 4.17 4.93 5.61
C ARG A 41 3.70 3.55 5.21
N ARG A 42 4.20 2.50 5.87
CA ARG A 42 3.84 1.11 5.60
C ARG A 42 2.67 0.69 6.49
N CYS A 43 1.65 0.10 5.87
CA CYS A 43 0.48 -0.42 6.58
C CYS A 43 0.82 -1.67 7.41
N THR A 44 0.22 -1.75 8.59
CA THR A 44 0.41 -2.86 9.54
C THR A 44 -0.67 -3.94 9.46
N ARG A 45 -1.73 -3.75 8.65
CA ARG A 45 -2.90 -4.68 8.58
C ARG A 45 -2.55 -6.05 7.99
N ARG A 46 -1.63 -6.11 7.02
CA ARG A 46 -1.14 -7.36 6.41
C ARG A 46 0.39 -7.41 6.39
N THR A 47 0.98 -7.48 7.58
CA THR A 47 2.45 -7.57 7.75
C THR A 47 2.98 -8.97 7.50
N GLY A 48 4.20 -9.04 6.99
CA GLY A 48 4.90 -10.30 6.77
C GLY A 48 6.13 -10.13 5.90
N THR A 49 6.92 -11.19 5.80
CA THR A 49 8.12 -11.25 4.96
C THR A 49 7.72 -11.27 3.48
N ARG A 50 8.49 -10.57 2.63
CA ARG A 50 8.18 -10.30 1.21
C ARG A 50 7.78 -11.54 0.40
N MET A 51 8.38 -12.70 0.71
CA MET A 51 8.10 -13.95 0.01
C MET A 51 6.99 -14.80 0.65
N TRP A 52 6.63 -14.54 1.90
CA TRP A 52 5.61 -15.31 2.61
C TRP A 52 4.25 -14.61 2.66
N ARG A 53 4.23 -13.29 2.41
CA ARG A 53 3.00 -12.50 2.35
C ARG A 53 2.93 -11.68 1.07
N ARG A 54 2.11 -12.16 0.14
CA ARG A 54 1.69 -11.53 -1.11
C ARG A 54 0.16 -11.46 -1.16
N GLY A 55 -0.36 -10.78 -2.18
CA GLY A 55 -1.80 -10.63 -2.39
C GLY A 55 -2.53 -9.94 -1.23
N ALA A 56 -3.84 -10.18 -1.18
CA ALA A 56 -4.74 -9.71 -0.13
C ALA A 56 -5.14 -10.84 0.84
N ASP A 57 -5.68 -10.47 2.00
CA ASP A 57 -6.52 -11.36 2.81
C ASP A 57 -7.99 -11.31 2.37
N PRO A 58 -8.86 -12.20 2.89
CA PRO A 58 -10.30 -12.18 2.59
C PRO A 58 -11.05 -10.88 2.94
N ASP A 59 -10.43 -9.99 3.72
CA ASP A 59 -10.98 -8.68 4.11
C ASP A 59 -10.55 -7.55 3.17
N GLY A 60 -9.66 -7.81 2.21
CA GLY A 60 -9.22 -6.83 1.22
C GLY A 60 -7.99 -6.02 1.64
N TYR A 61 -7.30 -6.39 2.74
CA TYR A 61 -6.04 -5.77 3.09
C TYR A 61 -4.91 -6.40 2.28
N VAL A 62 -4.21 -5.59 1.49
CA VAL A 62 -3.12 -6.04 0.63
C VAL A 62 -1.78 -6.02 1.36
N ALA A 63 -0.92 -7.00 1.03
CA ALA A 63 0.44 -7.02 1.53
C ALA A 63 1.26 -5.87 0.92
N ASN A 64 2.23 -5.37 1.68
CA ASN A 64 3.13 -4.27 1.27
C ASN A 64 2.38 -2.99 0.85
N PHE A 65 1.22 -2.71 1.45
CA PHE A 65 0.54 -1.44 1.25
C PHE A 65 1.37 -0.29 1.85
N VAL A 66 1.70 0.70 1.04
CA VAL A 66 2.49 1.88 1.40
C VAL A 66 1.77 3.13 0.90
N GLU A 67 1.67 4.13 1.76
CA GLU A 67 1.27 5.50 1.42
C GLU A 67 2.53 6.35 1.32
N THR A 68 2.76 6.96 0.16
CA THR A 68 3.81 7.95 -0.04
C THR A 68 3.15 9.31 -0.18
N GLU A 69 3.52 10.25 0.69
CA GLU A 69 3.00 11.60 0.71
C GLU A 69 4.13 12.59 0.45
N GLN A 70 3.93 13.45 -0.55
CA GLN A 70 4.78 14.60 -0.84
C GLN A 70 4.08 15.84 -0.32
N ILE A 71 4.73 16.54 0.60
CA ILE A 71 4.29 17.81 1.17
C ILE A 71 5.23 18.89 0.66
N MET A 72 4.67 19.96 0.08
CA MET A 72 5.44 21.13 -0.33
C MET A 72 4.94 22.35 0.41
N GLN A 73 5.87 23.14 0.95
CA GLN A 73 5.58 24.39 1.63
C GLN A 73 6.35 25.54 0.98
N LEU A 74 5.63 26.61 0.65
CA LEU A 74 6.20 27.80 0.03
C LEU A 74 5.37 29.03 0.39
N ASN A 75 6.00 30.10 0.87
CA ASN A 75 5.37 31.40 1.08
C ASN A 75 4.05 31.34 1.90
N GLY A 76 4.01 30.46 2.91
CA GLY A 76 2.83 30.25 3.76
C GLY A 76 1.76 29.31 3.17
N TYR A 77 1.89 28.88 1.92
CA TYR A 77 1.06 27.85 1.31
C TYR A 77 1.63 26.45 1.59
N ALA A 78 0.74 25.48 1.77
CA ALA A 78 1.08 24.08 1.92
C ALA A 78 0.23 23.23 0.97
N THR A 79 0.86 22.25 0.32
CA THR A 79 0.19 21.25 -0.51
C THR A 79 0.62 19.86 -0.07
N SER A 80 -0.28 18.88 -0.22
CA SER A 80 0.00 17.47 0.03
C SER A 80 -0.53 16.65 -1.15
N PHE A 81 0.30 15.71 -1.61
CA PHE A 81 -0.04 14.77 -2.66
C PHE A 81 0.28 13.35 -2.20
N VAL A 82 -0.73 12.48 -2.20
CA VAL A 82 -0.62 11.09 -1.71
C VAL A 82 -0.72 10.12 -2.87
N GLN A 83 0.21 9.16 -2.90
CA GLN A 83 0.16 7.98 -3.76
C GLN A 83 0.17 6.72 -2.91
N VAL A 84 -0.56 5.70 -3.35
CA VAL A 84 -0.60 4.40 -2.67
C VAL A 84 -0.07 3.30 -3.58
N CYS A 85 0.66 2.36 -3.01
CA CYS A 85 1.19 1.20 -3.71
C CYS A 85 0.98 -0.05 -2.84
N GLY A 86 0.63 -1.17 -3.44
CA GLY A 86 0.37 -2.41 -2.72
C GLY A 86 0.40 -3.63 -3.65
N SER A 87 0.28 -4.82 -3.05
CA SER A 87 0.11 -6.06 -3.84
C SER A 87 -1.26 -6.09 -4.52
N MET A 88 -1.39 -6.87 -5.59
CA MET A 88 -2.69 -7.07 -6.26
C MET A 88 -3.76 -7.60 -5.28
N PRO A 89 -5.00 -7.09 -5.33
CA PRO A 89 -6.03 -7.30 -4.31
C PRO A 89 -6.82 -8.61 -4.49
N PHE A 90 -6.11 -9.73 -4.59
CA PHE A 90 -6.67 -11.08 -4.55
C PHE A 90 -5.70 -12.02 -3.84
N LEU A 91 -6.14 -13.23 -3.51
CA LEU A 91 -5.32 -14.19 -2.80
C LEU A 91 -4.34 -14.85 -3.78
N TRP A 92 -3.06 -14.56 -3.62
CA TRP A 92 -2.00 -15.22 -4.37
C TRP A 92 -0.71 -15.27 -3.56
N GLU A 93 0.09 -16.28 -3.86
CA GLU A 93 1.31 -16.60 -3.14
C GLU A 93 2.46 -16.85 -4.11
N GLN A 94 3.67 -16.69 -3.59
CA GLN A 94 4.90 -17.02 -4.29
C GLN A 94 5.79 -17.81 -3.33
N ILE A 95 5.46 -19.08 -3.14
CA ILE A 95 6.09 -19.95 -2.14
C ILE A 95 7.56 -20.13 -2.48
N VAL A 96 8.44 -19.83 -1.51
CA VAL A 96 9.89 -19.95 -1.67
C VAL A 96 10.26 -21.41 -1.95
N ASN A 97 11.06 -21.63 -2.99
CA ASN A 97 11.68 -22.91 -3.30
C ASN A 97 13.12 -22.67 -3.77
N LEU A 98 13.85 -23.74 -4.12
CA LEU A 98 15.24 -23.65 -4.57
C LEU A 98 15.41 -23.01 -5.97
N LYS A 99 14.33 -22.60 -6.64
CA LYS A 99 14.41 -21.95 -7.95
C LYS A 99 14.68 -20.46 -7.81
N TYR A 100 15.40 -19.90 -8.78
CA TYR A 100 15.70 -18.47 -8.84
C TYR A 100 14.44 -17.58 -8.82
N LYS A 101 13.39 -17.97 -9.54
CA LYS A 101 12.07 -17.31 -9.51
C LYS A 101 11.00 -18.35 -9.19
N PRO A 102 10.55 -18.45 -7.93
CA PRO A 102 9.45 -19.32 -7.58
C PRO A 102 8.16 -18.92 -8.33
N LYS A 103 7.31 -19.91 -8.60
CA LYS A 103 6.06 -19.70 -9.36
C LYS A 103 5.06 -18.89 -8.52
N PHE A 104 4.18 -18.18 -9.23
CA PHE A 104 3.01 -17.56 -8.64
C PHE A 104 1.88 -18.57 -8.61
N GLU A 105 1.17 -18.64 -7.49
CA GLU A 105 0.02 -19.51 -7.31
C GLU A 105 -1.15 -18.66 -6.86
N ILE A 106 -2.26 -18.75 -7.60
CA ILE A 106 -3.49 -18.03 -7.29
C ILE A 106 -4.31 -18.94 -6.40
N VAL A 107 -4.64 -18.42 -5.23
CA VAL A 107 -5.35 -19.16 -4.19
C VAL A 107 -6.80 -18.72 -4.27
N LYS A 108 -7.74 -19.66 -4.39
CA LYS A 108 -9.18 -19.37 -4.45
C LYS A 108 -9.55 -18.27 -5.46
N PRO A 109 -9.30 -18.50 -6.77
CA PRO A 109 -9.60 -17.51 -7.81
C PRO A 109 -11.05 -17.02 -7.79
N GLU A 110 -11.99 -17.85 -7.32
CA GLU A 110 -13.41 -17.50 -7.14
C GLU A 110 -13.66 -16.37 -6.13
N GLU A 111 -12.76 -16.16 -5.16
CA GLU A 111 -12.88 -15.07 -4.19
C GLU A 111 -12.30 -13.75 -4.70
N ALA A 112 -11.58 -13.74 -5.84
CA ALA A 112 -10.87 -12.57 -6.33
C ALA A 112 -11.76 -11.33 -6.54
N PRO A 113 -12.94 -11.41 -7.20
CA PRO A 113 -13.80 -10.24 -7.39
C PRO A 113 -14.28 -9.64 -6.06
N ARG A 114 -14.67 -10.49 -5.10
CA ARG A 114 -15.13 -10.08 -3.77
C ARG A 114 -14.04 -9.35 -2.98
N VAL A 115 -12.80 -9.85 -3.06
CA VAL A 115 -11.66 -9.26 -2.33
C VAL A 115 -11.19 -7.97 -2.99
N ALA A 116 -11.16 -7.92 -4.31
CA ALA A 116 -10.87 -6.71 -5.07
C ALA A 116 -11.91 -5.61 -4.77
N GLU A 117 -13.20 -5.94 -4.79
CA GLU A 117 -14.28 -5.00 -4.44
C GLU A 117 -14.08 -4.42 -3.04
N ARG A 118 -13.86 -5.27 -2.02
CA ARG A 118 -13.60 -4.82 -0.65
C ARG A 118 -12.40 -3.87 -0.56
N HIS A 119 -11.31 -4.21 -1.26
CA HIS A 119 -10.11 -3.39 -1.29
C HIS A 119 -10.39 -2.01 -1.89
N PHE A 120 -11.05 -1.94 -3.05
CA PHE A 120 -11.35 -0.69 -3.73
C PHE A 120 -12.42 0.14 -3.02
N LEU A 121 -13.39 -0.49 -2.35
CA LEU A 121 -14.32 0.22 -1.48
C LEU A 121 -13.60 0.91 -0.32
N ASP A 122 -12.65 0.22 0.33
CA ASP A 122 -11.84 0.82 1.39
C ASP A 122 -10.93 1.95 0.86
N LEU A 123 -10.33 1.80 -0.33
CA LEU A 123 -9.57 2.87 -0.98
C LEU A 123 -10.45 4.07 -1.32
N ARG A 124 -11.64 3.86 -1.91
CA ARG A 124 -12.56 4.95 -2.26
C ARG A 124 -13.07 5.67 -1.03
N LYS A 125 -13.31 4.95 0.07
CA LYS A 125 -13.70 5.56 1.35
C LYS A 125 -12.60 6.45 1.94
N ARG A 126 -11.33 6.06 1.76
CA ARG A 126 -10.17 6.80 2.31
C ARG A 126 -9.68 7.94 1.41
N TYR A 127 -9.68 7.74 0.10
CA TYR A 127 -9.02 8.62 -0.87
C TYR A 127 -9.97 9.24 -1.91
N GLY A 128 -11.24 8.84 -1.94
CA GLY A 128 -12.20 9.32 -2.94
C GLY A 128 -12.02 8.62 -4.29
N VAL A 129 -11.58 9.36 -5.31
CA VAL A 129 -11.37 8.82 -6.66
C VAL A 129 -10.05 8.06 -6.70
N VAL A 130 -10.10 6.82 -7.18
CA VAL A 130 -8.94 5.92 -7.24
C VAL A 130 -8.65 5.57 -8.69
N LEU A 131 -7.41 5.81 -9.12
CA LEU A 131 -6.88 5.34 -10.40
C LEU A 131 -5.85 4.24 -10.12
N ALA A 132 -6.13 3.02 -10.58
CA ALA A 132 -5.21 1.90 -10.47
C ALA A 132 -4.29 1.83 -11.70
N VAL A 133 -2.99 1.71 -11.47
CA VAL A 133 -1.97 1.54 -12.51
C VAL A 133 -1.32 0.18 -12.31
N ASP A 134 -1.42 -0.70 -13.31
CA ASP A 134 -0.74 -2.00 -13.33
C ASP A 134 0.35 -2.01 -14.40
N LEU A 135 1.56 -2.40 -14.01
CA LEU A 135 2.75 -2.50 -14.86
C LEU A 135 3.31 -3.93 -14.89
N VAL A 136 2.53 -4.93 -14.45
CA VAL A 136 2.93 -6.33 -14.50
C VAL A 136 3.10 -6.81 -15.93
N ASN A 137 4.11 -7.66 -16.17
CA ASN A 137 4.34 -8.22 -17.48
C ASN A 137 3.15 -9.09 -17.91
N LYS A 138 2.72 -8.95 -19.17
CA LYS A 138 1.62 -9.73 -19.75
C LYS A 138 2.04 -11.16 -20.11
N ASP A 139 3.34 -11.43 -20.14
CA ASP A 139 3.89 -12.74 -20.49
C ASP A 139 4.31 -13.57 -19.26
N GLY A 140 4.25 -14.89 -19.41
CA GLY A 140 4.71 -15.85 -18.41
C GLY A 140 3.86 -15.88 -17.13
N GLY A 141 4.47 -16.21 -15.99
CA GLY A 141 3.75 -16.36 -14.73
C GLY A 141 3.17 -15.05 -14.17
N GLU A 142 3.73 -13.90 -14.56
CA GLU A 142 3.19 -12.57 -14.25
C GLU A 142 1.94 -12.26 -15.08
N GLY A 143 1.89 -12.74 -16.32
CA GLY A 143 0.73 -12.60 -17.20
C GLY A 143 -0.55 -13.18 -16.61
N HIS A 144 -0.45 -14.32 -15.94
CA HIS A 144 -1.61 -14.92 -15.28
C HIS A 144 -2.13 -14.08 -14.10
N LEU A 145 -1.24 -13.38 -13.38
CA LEU A 145 -1.65 -12.44 -12.34
C LEU A 145 -2.32 -11.20 -12.95
N CYS A 146 -1.77 -10.68 -14.05
CA CYS A 146 -2.35 -9.55 -14.79
C CYS A 146 -3.76 -9.88 -15.31
N GLU A 147 -3.95 -11.07 -15.89
CA GLU A 147 -5.25 -11.54 -16.38
C GLU A 147 -6.26 -11.66 -15.25
N MET A 148 -5.87 -12.29 -14.14
CA MET A 148 -6.75 -12.43 -12.98
C MET A 148 -7.09 -11.09 -12.33
N TYR A 149 -6.15 -10.14 -12.30
CA TYR A 149 -6.46 -8.81 -11.80
C TYR A 149 -7.45 -8.07 -12.71
N GLY A 150 -7.25 -8.14 -14.02
CA GLY A 150 -8.15 -7.53 -15.01
C GLY A 150 -9.56 -8.11 -14.99
N ASN A 151 -9.71 -9.41 -14.73
CA ASN A 151 -11.01 -10.07 -14.62
C ASN A 151 -11.72 -9.85 -13.27
N ALA A 152 -10.98 -9.48 -12.23
CA ALA A 152 -11.53 -9.26 -10.88
C ALA A 152 -12.06 -7.82 -10.67
N MET A 153 -11.75 -6.91 -11.60
CA MET A 153 -12.18 -5.50 -11.61
C MET A 153 -13.41 -5.31 -12.49
#